data_AF-A0A0D9Y2Q0-F1
#
_entry.id   AF-A0A0D9Y2Q0-F1
#
_cell.length_a   1.000
_cell.length_b   1.000
_cell.length_c   1.000
_cell.angle_alpha   90.00
_cell.angle_beta   90.00
_cell.angle_gamma   90.00
#
_symmetry.space_group_name_H-M   'P 1'
#
loop_
_entity.id
_entity.type
_entity.pdbx_description
1 polymer ?
#
loop_
_entity_poly.entity_id
_entity_poly.type
_entity_poly.pdbx_seq_one_letter_code
_entity_poly.pdbx_strand_id
1 'polypeptide(L)'
;MQQLVDPDTFTSCMKQHNDTVICNLDQHAVGALLPVPEEEKTWKNVVKLPPAYVTSVVVAFRLVHNNMPYPFDATAAPGYVYHCHILDHEDNAMIRPLKMLP
;
A
#
# COMPACT_ATOMS: atom_id res chain seq x y z
N MET A 1 10.18 -4.74 -5.07
CA MET A 1 9.46 -5.37 -3.95
C MET A 1 10.46 -6.15 -3.12
N GLN A 2 10.41 -6.02 -1.80
CA GLN A 2 11.38 -6.60 -0.87
C GLN A 2 10.80 -7.88 -0.28
N GLN A 3 11.46 -9.03 -0.46
CA GLN A 3 10.96 -10.30 0.07
C GLN A 3 11.02 -10.32 1.60
N LEU A 4 9.97 -10.86 2.24
CA LEU A 4 9.95 -11.16 3.66
C LEU A 4 10.66 -12.49 3.94
N VAL A 5 11.59 -12.47 4.91
CA VAL A 5 12.20 -13.65 5.52
C VAL A 5 11.32 -14.08 6.70
N ASP A 6 11.14 -15.39 6.88
CA ASP A 6 10.29 -16.00 7.91
C ASP A 6 8.88 -15.38 8.01
N PRO A 7 8.12 -15.33 6.88
CA PRO A 7 6.83 -14.66 6.81
C PRO A 7 5.78 -15.23 7.78
N ASP A 8 5.88 -16.51 8.15
CA ASP A 8 4.96 -17.16 9.09
C ASP A 8 5.11 -16.61 10.52
N THR A 9 6.35 -16.39 10.97
CA THR A 9 6.64 -15.78 12.28
C THR A 9 6.11 -14.36 12.32
N PHE A 10 6.41 -13.56 11.27
CA PHE A 10 5.90 -12.19 11.15
C PHE A 10 4.36 -12.16 11.15
N THR A 11 3.73 -13.01 10.35
CA THR A 11 2.27 -13.11 10.26
C THR A 11 1.64 -13.49 11.60
N SER A 12 2.25 -14.41 12.34
CA SER A 12 1.78 -14.83 13.65
C SER A 12 1.81 -13.69 14.66
N CYS A 13 2.89 -12.90 14.67
CA CYS A 13 2.98 -11.68 15.49
C CYS A 13 1.93 -10.63 15.08
N MET A 14 1.80 -10.35 13.78
CA MET A 14 0.84 -9.36 13.27
C MET A 14 -0.60 -9.70 13.61
N LYS A 15 -0.97 -10.99 13.62
CA LYS A 15 -2.30 -11.44 14.06
C LYS A 15 -2.57 -11.18 15.54
N GLN A 16 -1.53 -11.15 16.38
CA GLN A 16 -1.66 -10.93 17.81
C GLN A 16 -1.61 -9.45 18.18
N HIS A 17 -0.73 -8.67 17.54
CA HIS A 17 -0.43 -7.29 17.95
C HIS A 17 -0.92 -6.23 16.96
N ASN A 18 -1.11 -6.59 15.68
CA ASN A 18 -1.46 -5.68 14.60
C ASN A 18 -0.57 -4.42 14.53
N ASP A 19 0.74 -4.58 14.79
CA ASP A 19 1.71 -3.49 14.87
C ASP A 19 3.05 -3.94 14.27
N THR A 20 3.48 -3.26 13.22
CA THR A 20 4.69 -3.61 12.47
C THR A 20 5.98 -3.29 13.21
N VAL A 21 5.96 -2.35 14.16
CA VAL A 21 7.10 -1.99 14.99
C VAL A 21 7.29 -3.05 16.08
N ILE A 22 6.20 -3.43 16.77
CA ILE A 22 6.23 -4.53 17.76
C ILE A 22 6.68 -5.83 17.09
N CYS A 23 6.21 -6.09 15.87
CA CYS A 23 6.55 -7.28 15.10
C CYS A 23 7.85 -7.17 14.29
N ASN A 24 8.69 -6.16 14.54
CA ASN A 24 10.03 -6.01 13.98
C ASN A 24 10.07 -6.21 12.45
N LEU A 25 9.20 -5.52 11.70
CA LEU A 25 9.14 -5.64 10.24
C LEU A 25 10.52 -5.50 9.58
N ASP A 26 11.37 -4.61 10.08
CA ASP A 26 12.71 -4.36 9.54
C ASP A 26 13.64 -5.59 9.62
N GLN A 27 13.41 -6.52 10.55
CA GLN A 27 14.16 -7.79 10.61
C GLN A 27 13.65 -8.82 9.61
N HIS A 28 12.36 -8.73 9.23
CA HIS A 28 11.76 -9.64 8.26
C HIS A 28 11.93 -9.13 6.82
N ALA A 29 11.88 -7.83 6.58
CA ALA A 29 11.93 -7.21 5.25
C ALA A 29 13.36 -7.09 4.68
N VAL A 30 14.15 -8.16 4.77
CA VAL A 30 15.58 -8.18 4.39
C VAL A 30 15.93 -9.22 3.32
N GLY A 31 14.93 -9.87 2.72
CA GLY A 31 15.13 -10.88 1.68
C GLY A 31 15.61 -10.34 0.32
N ALA A 32 15.32 -11.04 -0.77
CA ALA A 32 15.68 -10.57 -2.09
C ALA A 32 14.86 -9.33 -2.51
N LEU A 33 15.53 -8.32 -3.08
CA LEU A 33 14.87 -7.17 -3.70
C LEU A 33 14.57 -7.48 -5.17
N LEU A 34 13.29 -7.57 -5.51
CA LEU A 34 12.84 -7.69 -6.89
C LEU A 34 12.74 -6.30 -7.53
N PRO A 35 13.33 -6.08 -8.72
CA PRO A 35 13.19 -4.83 -9.45
C PRO A 35 11.73 -4.62 -9.87
N VAL A 36 11.34 -3.35 -10.01
CA VAL A 36 10.04 -2.99 -10.58
C VAL A 36 10.05 -3.34 -12.08
N PRO A 37 9.08 -4.11 -12.62
CA PRO A 37 8.99 -4.40 -14.05
C PRO A 37 8.90 -3.11 -14.88
N GLU A 38 9.44 -3.10 -16.10
CA GLU A 38 9.49 -1.89 -16.94
C GLU A 38 8.10 -1.32 -17.23
N GLU A 39 7.12 -2.18 -17.47
CA GLU A 39 5.73 -1.80 -17.70
C GLU A 39 5.05 -1.20 -16.47
N GLU A 40 5.63 -1.37 -15.28
CA GLU A 40 5.15 -0.79 -14.03
C GLU A 40 5.87 0.50 -13.64
N LYS A 41 6.93 0.90 -14.34
CA LYS A 41 7.67 2.16 -14.13
C LYS A 41 6.94 3.37 -14.74
N THR A 42 5.69 3.54 -14.39
CA THR A 42 4.83 4.62 -14.85
C THR A 42 3.83 5.01 -13.76
N TRP A 43 3.00 6.02 -14.02
CA TRP A 43 1.90 6.38 -13.14
C TRP A 43 0.86 5.27 -13.12
N LYS A 44 0.58 4.75 -11.92
CA LYS A 44 -0.42 3.71 -11.68
C LYS A 44 -1.31 4.12 -10.52
N ASN A 45 -2.57 3.68 -10.59
CA ASN A 45 -3.54 3.78 -9.50
C ASN A 45 -3.78 2.42 -8.80
N VAL A 46 -3.34 1.31 -9.40
CA VAL A 46 -3.44 -0.06 -8.86
C VAL A 46 -2.10 -0.76 -8.98
N VAL A 47 -1.66 -1.43 -7.91
CA VAL A 47 -0.39 -2.17 -7.83
C VAL A 47 -0.66 -3.60 -7.37
N LYS A 48 0.08 -4.57 -7.93
CA LYS A 48 -0.02 -5.98 -7.53
C LYS A 48 0.91 -6.23 -6.34
N LEU A 49 0.39 -6.81 -5.27
CA LEU A 49 1.15 -7.15 -4.06
C LEU A 49 1.21 -8.68 -3.93
N PRO A 50 2.34 -9.32 -4.29
CA PRO A 50 2.49 -10.75 -4.09
C PRO A 50 2.61 -11.08 -2.59
N PRO A 51 2.13 -12.26 -2.16
CA PRO A 51 2.24 -12.70 -0.78
C PRO A 51 3.71 -12.84 -0.35
N ALA A 52 4.01 -12.58 0.92
CA ALA A 52 5.36 -12.62 1.50
C ALA A 52 6.36 -11.61 0.90
N TYR A 53 5.88 -10.47 0.40
CA TYR A 53 6.71 -9.34 0.00
C TYR A 53 6.20 -8.03 0.63
N VAL A 54 7.13 -7.10 0.82
CA VAL A 54 6.86 -5.69 1.10
C VAL A 54 6.95 -4.90 -0.21
N THR A 55 5.88 -4.17 -0.51
CA THR A 55 5.82 -3.27 -1.66
C THR A 55 5.80 -1.84 -1.18
N SER A 56 6.81 -1.06 -1.57
CA SER A 56 6.84 0.38 -1.33
C SER A 56 6.28 1.11 -2.54
N VAL A 57 5.40 2.07 -2.30
CA VAL A 57 4.83 2.95 -3.33
C VAL A 57 5.08 4.40 -2.96
N VAL A 58 5.32 5.24 -3.95
CA VAL A 58 5.42 6.70 -3.78
C VAL A 58 4.16 7.30 -4.41
N VAL A 59 3.43 8.09 -3.63
CA VAL A 59 2.15 8.66 -4.04
C VAL A 59 2.25 10.18 -4.05
N ALA A 60 1.75 10.80 -5.11
CA ALA A 60 1.60 12.24 -5.22
C ALA A 60 0.12 12.59 -5.39
N PHE A 61 -0.44 13.34 -4.43
CA PHE A 61 -1.83 13.80 -4.47
C PHE A 61 -1.96 15.08 -5.31
N ARG A 62 -1.75 14.94 -6.63
CA ARG A 62 -1.73 16.03 -7.62
C ARG A 62 -2.26 15.53 -8.97
N LEU A 63 -2.45 16.46 -9.91
CA LEU A 63 -2.76 16.12 -11.29
C LEU A 63 -1.55 15.45 -11.96
N VAL A 64 -1.73 14.23 -12.44
CA VAL A 64 -0.64 13.38 -13.00
C VAL A 64 0.04 14.03 -14.22
N HIS A 65 -0.70 14.74 -15.07
CA HIS A 65 -0.20 15.23 -16.36
C HIS A 65 0.65 16.51 -16.26
N ASN A 66 0.49 17.31 -15.20
CA ASN A 66 1.16 18.61 -15.07
C ASN A 66 1.63 18.94 -13.64
N ASN A 67 1.48 18.00 -12.70
CA ASN A 67 1.89 18.15 -11.29
C ASN A 67 1.24 19.35 -10.55
N MET A 68 0.11 19.85 -11.06
CA MET A 68 -0.65 20.93 -10.43
C MET A 68 -1.51 20.39 -9.27
N PRO A 69 -1.85 21.23 -8.27
CA PRO A 69 -2.86 20.90 -7.28
C PRO A 69 -4.20 20.56 -7.94
N TYR A 70 -5.05 19.82 -7.22
CA TYR A 70 -6.42 19.59 -7.68
C TYR A 70 -7.18 20.91 -7.80
N PRO A 71 -8.05 21.09 -8.82
CA PRO A 71 -8.81 22.32 -9.03
C PRO A 71 -10.02 22.45 -8.08
N PHE A 72 -10.07 21.63 -7.03
CA PHE A 72 -11.14 21.55 -6.05
C PHE A 72 -10.54 21.23 -4.67
N ASP A 73 -11.34 21.41 -3.61
CA ASP A 73 -10.95 21.04 -2.24
C ASP A 73 -10.93 19.51 -2.07
N ALA A 74 -9.75 18.90 -2.16
CA ALA A 74 -9.56 17.47 -1.99
C ALA A 74 -9.70 17.01 -0.51
N THR A 75 -9.85 17.93 0.45
CA THR A 75 -10.09 17.59 1.86
C THR A 75 -11.58 17.49 2.19
N ALA A 76 -12.45 17.92 1.28
CA ALA A 76 -13.90 17.89 1.46
C ALA A 76 -14.48 16.45 1.51
N ALA A 77 -15.61 16.29 2.20
CA ALA A 77 -16.37 15.05 2.24
C ALA A 77 -16.98 14.72 0.85
N PRO A 78 -17.17 13.43 0.50
CA PRO A 78 -17.08 12.23 1.36
C PRO A 78 -15.66 11.66 1.56
N GLY A 79 -14.62 12.26 0.97
CA GLY A 79 -13.24 11.79 1.04
C GLY A 79 -12.91 10.69 0.02
N TYR A 80 -11.81 9.98 0.25
CA TYR A 80 -11.30 8.92 -0.63
C TYR A 80 -11.20 7.58 0.09
N VAL A 81 -10.91 6.52 -0.66
CA VAL A 81 -10.68 5.17 -0.14
C VAL A 81 -9.44 4.56 -0.77
N TYR A 82 -8.85 3.59 -0.06
CA TYR A 82 -7.93 2.62 -0.63
C TYR A 82 -8.39 1.22 -0.25
N HIS A 83 -8.29 0.27 -1.17
CA HIS A 83 -8.84 -1.06 -0.98
C HIS A 83 -8.14 -2.10 -1.85
N CYS A 84 -8.38 -3.37 -1.52
CA CYS A 84 -8.10 -4.46 -2.43
C CYS A 84 -9.09 -4.39 -3.60
N HIS A 85 -8.61 -4.48 -4.83
CA HIS A 85 -9.48 -4.45 -6.01
C HIS A 85 -10.03 -5.84 -6.39
N ILE A 86 -9.98 -6.81 -5.46
CA ILE A 86 -10.73 -8.07 -5.54
C ILE A 86 -12.06 -7.80 -4.84
N LEU A 87 -13.16 -7.79 -5.61
CA LEU A 87 -14.47 -7.34 -5.12
C LEU A 87 -14.93 -8.12 -3.88
N ASP A 88 -14.78 -9.44 -3.88
CA ASP A 88 -15.12 -10.28 -2.72
C ASP A 88 -14.34 -9.90 -1.46
N HIS A 89 -13.11 -9.40 -1.61
CA HIS A 89 -12.29 -8.93 -0.50
C HIS A 89 -12.70 -7.53 -0.06
N GLU A 90 -12.97 -6.63 -1.01
CA GLU A 90 -13.45 -5.27 -0.77
C GLU A 90 -14.75 -5.28 0.05
N ASP A 91 -15.76 -6.00 -0.43
CA ASP A 91 -17.06 -6.14 0.21
C ASP A 91 -16.95 -6.85 1.57
N ASN A 92 -15.96 -7.73 1.72
CA ASN A 92 -15.62 -8.37 2.99
C ASN A 92 -14.57 -7.57 3.79
N ALA A 93 -14.76 -6.24 3.84
CA ALA A 93 -14.05 -5.29 4.69
C ALA A 93 -12.55 -5.05 4.39
N MET A 94 -12.03 -5.41 3.21
CA MET A 94 -10.70 -4.97 2.75
C MET A 94 -10.73 -3.60 2.06
N ILE A 95 -11.43 -2.64 2.67
CA ILE A 95 -11.55 -1.24 2.26
C ILE A 95 -11.38 -0.31 3.47
N ARG A 96 -10.64 0.79 3.30
CA ARG A 96 -10.38 1.77 4.36
C ARG A 96 -10.51 3.21 3.85
N PRO A 97 -10.97 4.14 4.70
CA PRO A 97 -11.02 5.55 4.35
C PRO A 97 -9.60 6.13 4.24
N LEU A 98 -9.39 6.99 3.25
CA LEU A 98 -8.20 7.81 3.06
C LEU A 98 -8.60 9.27 3.22
N LYS A 99 -8.25 9.85 4.37
CA LYS A 99 -8.53 11.26 4.67
C LYS A 99 -7.35 12.13 4.20
N MET A 100 -7.64 13.04 3.29
CA MET A 100 -6.71 14.10 2.91
C MET A 100 -6.67 15.15 4.03
N LEU A 101 -5.45 15.57 4.39
CA LEU A 101 -5.22 16.66 5.32
C LEU A 101 -4.83 17.93 4.55
N PRO A 102 -5.11 19.14 5.08
CA PRO A 102 -4.71 20.41 4.48
C PRO A 102 -3.19 20.54 4.27
#